data_AF-A0A2E8M8I0-F1
#
_entry.id   AF-A0A2E8M8I0-F1
#
_cell.length_a   1.000
_cell.length_b   1.000
_cell.length_c   1.000
_cell.angle_alpha   90.00
_cell.angle_beta   90.00
_cell.angle_gamma   90.00
#
_symmetry.space_group_name_H-M   'P 1'
#
loop_
_entity.id
_entity.type
_entity.pdbx_description
1 polymer ?
#
loop_
_entity_poly.entity_id
_entity_poly.type
_entity_poly.pdbx_seq_one_letter_code
_entity_poly.pdbx_strand_id
1 'polypeptide(L)'
;MNQYDHFQATLKHAFADKDLDNDGEPDTLIPSGILWMQGESDADNEEVARRYESNLSELMSLIRKDLGKSKTQIPVVIGRITDWKVWKFGAIVRKAQALFVEGDPRAALVTSTDSYGNSDPWHYDSAGYLDLGEQFAKALISVEKGPSK
;
A
#
# COMPACT_ATOMS: atom_id res chain seq x y z
N MET A 1 -1.10 -17.89 13.73
CA MET A 1 -0.85 -16.45 13.78
C MET A 1 -0.01 -16.08 12.57
N ASN A 2 -0.56 -15.31 11.65
CA ASN A 2 0.11 -14.80 10.45
C ASN A 2 0.17 -13.25 10.48
N GLN A 3 0.75 -12.63 9.44
CA GLN A 3 0.86 -11.16 9.39
C GLN A 3 -0.49 -10.44 9.33
N TYR A 4 -1.53 -11.09 8.80
CA TYR A 4 -2.89 -10.55 8.80
C TYR A 4 -3.48 -10.54 10.22
N ASP A 5 -3.24 -11.57 11.03
CA ASP A 5 -3.65 -11.61 12.43
C ASP A 5 -2.99 -10.48 13.24
N HIS A 6 -1.71 -10.18 12.96
CA HIS A 6 -1.00 -9.05 13.57
C HIS A 6 -1.58 -7.69 13.15
N PHE A 7 -1.93 -7.54 11.87
CA PHE A 7 -2.64 -6.36 11.38
C PHE A 7 -3.99 -6.16 12.10
N GLN A 8 -4.79 -7.21 12.24
CA GLN A 8 -6.08 -7.14 12.94
C GLN A 8 -5.93 -6.76 14.42
N ALA A 9 -4.93 -7.33 15.10
CA ALA A 9 -4.61 -6.95 16.48
C ALA A 9 -4.22 -5.47 16.57
N THR A 10 -3.39 -4.99 15.63
CA THR A 10 -2.96 -3.58 15.56
C THR A 10 -4.16 -2.65 15.40
N LEU A 11 -5.08 -2.95 14.48
CA LEU A 11 -6.30 -2.17 14.31
C LEU A 11 -7.15 -2.15 15.58
N LYS A 12 -7.35 -3.31 16.22
CA LYS A 12 -8.11 -3.41 17.46
C LYS A 12 -7.53 -2.52 18.55
N HIS A 13 -6.21 -2.51 18.71
CA HIS A 13 -5.55 -1.65 19.70
C HIS A 13 -5.68 -0.17 19.34
N ALA A 14 -5.48 0.21 18.08
CA ALA A 14 -5.62 1.59 17.63
C ALA A 14 -7.05 2.15 17.84
N PHE A 15 -8.09 1.37 17.55
CA PHE A 15 -9.48 1.80 17.77
C PHE A 15 -9.92 1.76 19.24
N ALA A 16 -9.20 1.05 20.11
CA ALA A 16 -9.47 1.02 21.54
C ALA A 16 -8.96 2.28 22.25
N ASP A 17 -7.95 2.94 21.69
CA ASP A 17 -7.49 4.23 22.15
C ASP A 17 -8.56 5.31 21.86
N LYS A 18 -8.82 6.14 22.87
CA LYS A 18 -9.85 7.18 22.87
C LYS A 18 -9.28 8.54 23.21
N ASP A 19 -7.98 8.66 23.44
CA ASP A 19 -7.31 9.90 23.81
C ASP A 19 -5.92 9.87 23.13
N LEU A 20 -5.93 10.15 21.83
CA LEU A 20 -4.80 9.86 20.93
C LEU A 20 -3.62 10.80 21.19
N ASP A 21 -3.88 12.02 21.68
CA ASP A 21 -2.85 13.01 22.02
C ASP A 21 -2.64 13.20 23.54
N ASN A 22 -3.36 12.43 24.38
CA ASN A 22 -3.27 12.44 25.85
C ASN A 22 -3.67 13.78 26.47
N ASP A 23 -4.64 14.49 25.88
CA ASP A 23 -5.20 15.72 26.42
C ASP A 23 -6.37 15.51 27.39
N GLY A 24 -6.86 14.26 27.48
CA GLY A 24 -7.97 13.85 28.35
C GLY A 24 -9.36 14.00 27.71
N GLU A 25 -9.44 14.47 26.46
CA GLU A 25 -10.67 14.58 25.69
C GLU A 25 -10.86 13.38 24.74
N PRO A 26 -12.11 12.94 24.50
CA PRO A 26 -12.35 11.80 23.62
C PRO A 26 -12.08 12.08 22.13
N ASP A 27 -11.22 11.27 21.53
CA ASP A 27 -10.89 11.28 20.11
C ASP A 27 -11.64 10.24 19.27
N THR A 28 -11.73 10.52 17.97
CA THR A 28 -12.20 9.56 16.96
C THR A 28 -11.12 9.29 15.92
N LEU A 29 -10.64 8.04 15.88
CA LEU A 29 -9.76 7.58 14.82
C LEU A 29 -10.53 7.38 13.50
N ILE A 30 -10.13 8.11 12.47
CA ILE A 30 -10.71 8.02 11.11
C ILE A 30 -9.67 7.46 10.14
N PRO A 31 -9.85 6.24 9.62
CA PRO A 31 -8.99 5.71 8.56
C PRO A 31 -9.16 6.50 7.25
N SER A 32 -8.05 7.05 6.73
CA SER A 32 -8.06 7.90 5.51
C SER A 32 -7.46 7.25 4.27
N GLY A 33 -6.66 6.20 4.42
CA GLY A 33 -5.98 5.59 3.27
C GLY A 33 -5.16 4.36 3.64
N ILE A 34 -4.80 3.59 2.62
CA ILE A 34 -3.85 2.47 2.71
C ILE A 34 -2.67 2.81 1.83
N LEU A 35 -1.47 2.85 2.40
CA LEU A 35 -0.21 2.96 1.66
C LEU A 35 0.45 1.58 1.67
N TRP A 36 0.70 1.02 0.49
CA TRP A 36 1.22 -0.34 0.34
C TRP A 36 2.52 -0.34 -0.46
N MET A 37 3.59 -0.87 0.13
CA MET A 37 4.88 -1.04 -0.51
C MET A 37 5.38 -2.45 -0.21
N GLN A 38 5.16 -3.36 -1.16
CA GLN A 38 5.59 -4.74 -1.08
C GLN A 38 5.52 -5.36 -2.48
N GLY A 39 6.28 -6.43 -2.71
CA GLY A 39 6.17 -7.31 -3.87
C GLY A 39 7.50 -7.94 -4.25
N GLU A 40 8.59 -7.43 -3.68
CA GLU A 40 9.96 -7.90 -3.88
C GLU A 40 10.08 -9.41 -3.61
N SER A 41 9.63 -9.89 -2.45
CA SER A 41 9.70 -11.31 -2.12
C SER A 41 8.81 -12.20 -3.00
N ASP A 42 7.67 -11.68 -3.48
CA ASP A 42 6.80 -12.41 -4.41
C ASP A 42 7.46 -12.56 -5.79
N ALA A 43 8.41 -11.67 -6.12
CA ALA A 43 9.13 -11.68 -7.38
C ALA A 43 10.30 -12.70 -7.45
N ASP A 44 10.56 -13.44 -6.37
CA ASP A 44 11.54 -14.54 -6.36
C ASP A 44 11.01 -15.83 -6.96
N ASN A 45 9.68 -16.02 -6.96
CA ASN A 45 9.03 -17.25 -7.43
C ASN A 45 7.94 -16.93 -8.46
N GLU A 46 8.01 -17.58 -9.62
CA GLU A 46 7.10 -17.29 -10.73
C GLU A 46 5.62 -17.59 -10.41
N GLU A 47 5.35 -18.70 -9.72
CA GLU A 47 4.00 -19.10 -9.35
C GLU A 47 3.39 -18.08 -8.36
N VAL A 48 4.20 -17.62 -7.41
CA VAL A 48 3.82 -16.59 -6.44
C VAL A 48 3.58 -15.25 -7.14
N ALA A 49 4.52 -14.80 -7.98
CA ALA A 49 4.38 -13.57 -8.77
C ALA A 49 3.11 -13.57 -9.64
N ARG A 50 2.74 -14.71 -10.24
CA ARG A 50 1.53 -14.85 -11.06
C ARG A 50 0.23 -14.78 -10.25
N ARG A 51 0.26 -15.01 -8.94
CA ARG A 51 -0.89 -14.88 -8.02
C ARG A 51 -0.95 -13.51 -7.33
N TYR A 52 0.01 -12.64 -7.58
CA TYR A 52 0.16 -11.39 -6.86
C TYR A 52 -1.09 -10.49 -6.96
N GLU A 53 -1.65 -10.31 -8.17
CA GLU A 53 -2.82 -9.46 -8.40
C GLU A 53 -4.04 -9.93 -7.59
N SER A 54 -4.36 -11.23 -7.65
CA SER A 54 -5.51 -11.79 -6.93
C SER A 54 -5.31 -11.69 -5.42
N ASN A 55 -4.10 -11.98 -4.94
CA ASN A 55 -3.77 -11.91 -3.52
C ASN A 55 -3.83 -10.46 -3.00
N LEU A 56 -3.27 -9.51 -3.75
CA LEU A 56 -3.33 -8.09 -3.41
C LEU A 56 -4.78 -7.59 -3.38
N SER A 57 -5.58 -7.96 -4.39
CA SER A 57 -7.00 -7.60 -4.47
C SER A 57 -7.79 -8.11 -3.27
N GLU A 58 -7.59 -9.38 -2.90
CA GLU A 58 -8.23 -9.98 -1.73
C GLU A 58 -7.78 -9.32 -0.44
N LEU A 59 -6.47 -9.11 -0.25
CA LEU A 59 -5.92 -8.45 0.93
C LEU A 59 -6.47 -7.03 1.09
N MET A 60 -6.48 -6.21 0.04
CA MET A 60 -7.03 -4.85 0.10
C MET A 60 -8.53 -4.85 0.40
N SER A 61 -9.28 -5.82 -0.15
CA SER A 61 -10.70 -5.99 0.18
C SER A 61 -10.92 -6.36 1.66
N LEU A 62 -10.06 -7.21 2.22
CA LEU A 62 -10.11 -7.61 3.62
C LEU A 62 -9.73 -6.46 4.57
N ILE A 63 -8.65 -5.74 4.27
CA ILE A 63 -8.22 -4.54 5.02
C ILE A 63 -9.33 -3.48 5.04
N ARG A 64 -9.94 -3.16 3.89
CA ARG A 64 -11.05 -2.19 3.83
C ARG A 64 -12.25 -2.60 4.68
N LYS A 65 -12.58 -3.90 4.69
CA LYS A 65 -13.66 -4.46 5.51
C LYS A 65 -13.35 -4.30 7.01
N ASP A 66 -12.12 -4.61 7.43
CA ASP A 66 -11.71 -4.50 8.83
C ASP A 66 -11.62 -3.05 9.32
N LEU A 67 -11.42 -2.10 8.41
CA LEU A 67 -11.55 -0.67 8.68
C LEU A 67 -13.02 -0.18 8.74
N GLY A 68 -13.98 -1.09 8.63
CA GLY A 68 -15.42 -0.80 8.72
C GLY A 68 -15.97 0.01 7.55
N LYS A 69 -15.28 0.03 6.41
CA LYS A 69 -15.65 0.81 5.22
C LYS A 69 -16.06 -0.09 4.07
N SER A 70 -16.90 0.43 3.17
CA SER A 70 -17.22 -0.29 1.93
C SER A 70 -16.00 -0.35 1.01
N LYS A 71 -16.00 -1.29 0.05
CA LYS A 71 -14.85 -1.63 -0.82
C LYS A 71 -14.24 -0.47 -1.61
N THR A 72 -14.88 0.69 -1.69
CA THR A 72 -14.42 1.86 -2.45
C THR A 72 -14.26 3.13 -1.60
N GLN A 73 -14.48 3.06 -0.29
CA GLN A 73 -14.41 4.26 0.55
C GLN A 73 -12.98 4.66 0.90
N ILE A 74 -12.07 3.70 1.12
CA ILE A 74 -10.68 3.99 1.50
C ILE A 74 -9.77 3.90 0.27
N PRO A 75 -9.09 5.00 -0.12
CA PRO A 75 -8.07 4.97 -1.14
C PRO A 75 -6.95 3.97 -0.85
N VAL A 76 -6.44 3.31 -1.88
CA VAL A 76 -5.25 2.46 -1.79
C VAL A 76 -4.17 3.06 -2.70
N VAL A 77 -2.99 3.34 -2.16
CA VAL A 77 -1.87 3.79 -2.97
C VAL A 77 -0.78 2.72 -2.91
N ILE A 78 -0.41 2.21 -4.08
CA ILE A 78 0.63 1.20 -4.24
C ILE A 78 1.93 1.88 -4.62
N GLY A 79 3.02 1.62 -3.89
CA GLY A 79 4.37 1.92 -4.32
C GLY A 79 4.86 0.82 -5.25
N ARG A 80 5.26 1.17 -6.47
CA ARG A 80 5.77 0.18 -7.41
C ARG A 80 7.13 -0.33 -6.93
N ILE A 81 7.30 -1.65 -6.86
CA ILE A 81 8.58 -2.26 -6.46
C ILE A 81 9.67 -1.95 -7.47
N THR A 82 10.92 -1.98 -7.02
CA THR A 82 12.09 -1.75 -7.89
C THR A 82 12.16 -2.76 -9.04
N ASP A 83 12.64 -2.33 -10.21
CA ASP A 83 12.84 -3.19 -11.39
C ASP A 83 14.25 -3.83 -11.44
N TRP A 84 14.82 -4.06 -10.25
CA TRP A 84 16.19 -4.55 -10.14
C TRP A 84 16.31 -6.01 -10.53
N LYS A 85 17.44 -6.34 -11.16
CA LYS A 85 17.72 -7.67 -11.73
C LYS A 85 17.75 -8.80 -10.70
N VAL A 86 17.86 -8.49 -9.40
CA VAL A 86 17.79 -9.48 -8.33
C VAL A 86 16.41 -10.14 -8.27
N TRP A 87 15.35 -9.43 -8.66
CA TRP A 87 13.98 -9.93 -8.68
C TRP A 87 13.61 -10.47 -10.07
N LYS A 88 13.90 -11.76 -10.29
CA LYS A 88 13.74 -12.41 -11.60
C LYS A 88 12.33 -12.24 -12.20
N PHE A 89 11.30 -12.20 -11.38
CA PHE A 89 9.90 -12.03 -11.81
C PHE A 89 9.33 -10.65 -11.45
N GLY A 90 10.18 -9.65 -11.21
CA GLY A 90 9.77 -8.30 -10.82
C GLY A 90 8.84 -7.64 -11.82
N ALA A 91 9.07 -7.86 -13.13
CA ALA A 91 8.19 -7.39 -14.18
C ALA A 91 6.76 -7.97 -14.10
N ILE A 92 6.60 -9.22 -13.64
CA ILE A 92 5.28 -9.84 -13.44
C ILE A 92 4.56 -9.15 -12.29
N VAL A 93 5.24 -8.95 -11.16
CA VAL A 93 4.67 -8.29 -9.98
C VAL A 93 4.34 -6.82 -10.28
N ARG A 94 5.24 -6.08 -10.93
CA ARG A 94 4.99 -4.68 -11.36
C ARG A 94 3.78 -4.57 -12.29
N LYS A 95 3.60 -5.52 -13.21
CA LYS A 95 2.40 -5.60 -14.05
C LYS A 95 1.15 -5.89 -13.21
N ALA A 96 1.23 -6.82 -12.26
CA ALA A 96 0.13 -7.13 -11.36
C ALA A 96 -0.28 -5.94 -10.48
N GLN A 97 0.69 -5.14 -9.99
CA GLN A 97 0.43 -3.88 -9.28
C GLN A 97 -0.34 -2.88 -10.16
N ALA A 98 0.03 -2.76 -11.42
CA ALA A 98 -0.67 -1.90 -12.38
C ALA A 98 -2.10 -2.40 -12.67
N LEU A 99 -2.27 -3.71 -12.88
CA LEU A 99 -3.58 -4.32 -13.13
C LEU A 99 -4.53 -4.15 -11.93
N PHE A 100 -4.04 -4.33 -10.71
CA PHE A 100 -4.83 -4.03 -9.50
C PHE A 100 -5.33 -2.59 -9.50
N VAL A 101 -4.46 -1.62 -9.80
CA VAL A 101 -4.82 -0.19 -9.83
C VAL A 101 -5.81 0.11 -10.96
N GLU A 102 -5.68 -0.54 -12.13
CA GLU A 102 -6.64 -0.41 -13.23
C GLU A 102 -8.03 -0.95 -12.84
N GLY A 103 -8.08 -2.04 -12.05
CA GLY A 103 -9.32 -2.67 -11.59
C GLY A 103 -9.99 -2.00 -10.38
N ASP A 104 -9.31 -1.07 -9.71
CA ASP A 104 -9.82 -0.41 -8.50
C ASP A 104 -9.94 1.11 -8.69
N PRO A 105 -11.18 1.66 -8.76
CA PRO A 105 -11.40 3.08 -9.05
C PRO A 105 -10.91 4.02 -7.94
N ARG A 106 -10.51 3.48 -6.79
CA ARG A 106 -9.97 4.22 -5.64
C ARG A 106 -8.55 3.76 -5.32
N ALA A 107 -7.81 3.35 -6.35
CA ALA A 107 -6.41 3.04 -6.24
C ALA A 107 -5.52 3.94 -7.11
N ALA A 108 -4.26 4.09 -6.71
CA ALA A 108 -3.22 4.77 -7.49
C ALA A 108 -1.89 4.02 -7.40
N LEU A 109 -1.05 4.18 -8.42
CA LEU A 109 0.29 3.61 -8.48
C LEU A 109 1.34 4.73 -8.45
N VAL A 110 2.21 4.73 -7.45
CA VAL A 110 3.39 5.59 -7.40
C VAL A 110 4.52 4.95 -8.19
N THR A 111 4.95 5.64 -9.25
CA THR A 111 5.89 5.15 -10.25
C THR A 111 7.26 5.84 -10.21
N SER A 112 7.40 6.93 -9.43
CA SER A 112 8.67 7.66 -9.24
C SER A 112 9.80 6.77 -8.74
N THR A 113 9.46 5.66 -8.08
CA THR A 113 10.38 4.60 -7.63
C THR A 113 11.29 4.05 -8.72
N ASP A 114 10.89 4.13 -10.00
CA ASP A 114 11.72 3.70 -11.13
C ASP A 114 13.01 4.50 -11.28
N SER A 115 13.05 5.71 -10.73
CA SER A 115 14.19 6.62 -10.85
C SER A 115 15.05 6.68 -9.59
N TYR A 116 14.70 5.93 -8.54
CA TYR A 116 15.38 6.03 -7.26
C TYR A 116 16.76 5.36 -7.30
N GLY A 117 17.68 5.95 -6.54
CA GLY A 117 18.89 5.27 -6.13
C GLY A 117 18.60 4.23 -5.05
N ASN A 118 19.61 3.41 -4.80
CA ASN A 118 19.55 2.33 -3.83
C ASN A 118 20.72 2.44 -2.87
N SER A 119 20.44 2.19 -1.59
CA SER A 119 21.49 2.09 -0.56
C SER A 119 22.16 0.71 -0.59
N ASP A 120 21.44 -0.32 -1.04
CA ASP A 120 21.91 -1.68 -1.23
C ASP A 120 21.09 -2.40 -2.34
N PRO A 121 21.40 -3.66 -2.70
CA PRO A 121 20.67 -4.39 -3.74
C PRO A 121 19.16 -4.54 -3.60
N TRP A 122 18.61 -4.23 -2.45
CA TRP A 122 17.22 -4.49 -2.08
C TRP A 122 16.46 -3.21 -1.73
N HIS A 123 17.14 -2.18 -1.21
CA HIS A 123 16.50 -1.00 -0.61
C HIS A 123 16.85 0.31 -1.31
N TYR A 124 15.85 1.20 -1.40
CA TYR A 124 16.06 2.56 -1.86
C TYR A 124 17.03 3.33 -0.96
N ASP A 125 17.66 4.37 -1.50
CA ASP A 125 18.41 5.31 -0.67
C ASP A 125 17.48 6.24 0.13
N SER A 126 18.03 7.00 1.07
CA SER A 126 17.25 7.90 1.91
C SER A 126 16.51 8.97 1.11
N ALA A 127 17.07 9.46 -0.01
CA ALA A 127 16.41 10.45 -0.85
C ALA A 127 15.18 9.85 -1.56
N GLY A 128 15.30 8.61 -2.05
CA GLY A 128 14.18 7.85 -2.63
C GLY A 128 13.05 7.60 -1.62
N TYR A 129 13.36 7.25 -0.38
CA TYR A 129 12.32 7.10 0.66
C TYR A 129 11.60 8.41 1.00
N LEU A 130 12.31 9.53 1.02
CA LEU A 130 11.70 10.85 1.25
C LEU A 130 10.76 11.23 0.10
N ASP A 131 11.20 11.08 -1.15
CA ASP A 131 10.34 11.31 -2.32
C ASP A 131 9.15 10.35 -2.34
N LEU A 132 9.35 9.08 -1.99
CA LEU A 132 8.27 8.09 -1.91
C LEU A 132 7.16 8.52 -0.96
N GLY A 133 7.51 9.04 0.23
CA GLY A 133 6.54 9.57 1.18
C GLY A 133 5.72 10.72 0.60
N GLU A 134 6.39 11.68 -0.06
CA GLU A 134 5.74 12.81 -0.71
C GLU A 134 4.80 12.36 -1.85
N GLN A 135 5.25 11.41 -2.66
CA GLN A 135 4.49 10.89 -3.80
C GLN A 135 3.30 10.04 -3.36
N PHE A 136 3.44 9.26 -2.27
CA PHE A 136 2.31 8.61 -1.61
C PHE A 136 1.25 9.62 -1.16
N ALA A 137 1.66 10.70 -0.48
CA ALA A 137 0.75 11.74 -0.02
C ALA A 137 0.02 12.44 -1.18
N LYS A 138 0.74 12.83 -2.23
CA LYS A 138 0.16 13.44 -3.44
C LYS A 138 -0.86 12.51 -4.10
N ALA A 139 -0.50 11.24 -4.28
CA ALA A 139 -1.39 10.25 -4.90
C ALA A 139 -2.64 10.01 -4.04
N LEU A 140 -2.49 9.91 -2.71
CA LEU A 140 -3.60 9.74 -1.78
C LEU A 140 -4.61 10.90 -1.91
N ILE A 141 -4.13 12.14 -1.81
CA ILE A 141 -4.94 13.36 -1.94
C ILE A 141 -5.64 13.41 -3.31
N SER A 142 -4.94 13.00 -4.38
CA SER A 142 -5.52 12.96 -5.72
C SER A 142 -6.67 11.96 -5.82
N VAL A 143 -6.53 10.76 -5.25
CA VAL A 143 -7.57 9.73 -5.26
C VAL A 143 -8.74 10.12 -4.35
N GLU A 144 -8.47 10.77 -3.22
CA GLU A 144 -9.49 11.26 -2.29
C GLU A 144 -10.45 12.23 -2.93
N LYS A 145 -9.94 13.20 -3.70
CA LYS A 145 -10.73 14.25 -4.37
C LYS A 145 -11.63 13.73 -5.50
N GLY A 146 -11.44 12.48 -5.95
CA GLY A 146 -12.12 11.92 -7.11
C GLY A 146 -11.68 12.58 -8.42
N PRO A 147 -12.15 12.09 -9.59
CA PRO A 147 -11.89 12.80 -10.85
C PRO A 147 -12.44 14.22 -10.74
N SER A 148 -11.61 15.23 -11.06
CA SER A 148 -12.10 16.59 -11.25
C SER A 148 -13.17 16.55 -12.33
N LYS A 149 -14.39 16.96 -11.99
CA LYS A 149 -15.49 17.13 -12.94
C LYS A 149 -15.15 18.19 -13.97
#